data_AF-A0A0F9DHN3-F1
#
_entry.id   AF-A0A0F9DHN3-F1
#
_cell.length_a   1.000
_cell.length_b   1.000
_cell.length_c   1.000
_cell.angle_alpha   90.00
_cell.angle_beta   90.00
_cell.angle_gamma   90.00
#
_symmetry.space_group_name_H-M   'P 1'
#
loop_
_entity.id
_entity.type
_entity.pdbx_description
1 polymer ?
#
loop_
_entity_poly.entity_id
_entity_poly.type
_entity_poly.pdbx_seq_one_letter_code
_entity_poly.pdbx_strand_id
1 'polypeptide(L)'
;MTDQEKNEALAKWVGFEVCNEGYDCWIEPTERRHTGYVPDFLHSLDAQAKWLWPKLNGDGWFVNLMQSGDGSYWKSRLWTPYSGTSKITLENIAAKPVRDGATAAEACAEAILSLIGGNDETVV
;
A
#
# COMPACT_ATOMS: atom_id res chain seq x y z
N MET A 1 -11.77 9.19 -2.70
CA MET A 1 -11.02 9.50 -1.48
C MET A 1 -10.11 10.67 -1.77
N THR A 2 -10.07 11.66 -0.87
CA THR A 2 -9.04 12.72 -0.87
C THR A 2 -7.68 12.12 -0.50
N ASP A 3 -6.58 12.83 -0.77
CA ASP A 3 -5.23 12.36 -0.42
C ASP A 3 -5.07 12.15 1.08
N GLN A 4 -5.72 12.98 1.90
CA GLN A 4 -5.78 12.79 3.34
C GLN A 4 -6.50 11.49 3.71
N GLU A 5 -7.70 11.24 3.15
CA GLU A 5 -8.46 10.01 3.42
C GLU A 5 -7.69 8.76 2.99
N LYS A 6 -6.98 8.82 1.85
CA LYS A 6 -6.10 7.74 1.38
C LYS A 6 -4.97 7.48 2.36
N ASN A 7 -4.29 8.54 2.80
CA ASN A 7 -3.16 8.42 3.73
C ASN A 7 -3.60 7.86 5.08
N GLU A 8 -4.77 8.28 5.58
CA GLU A 8 -5.36 7.74 6.81
C GLU A 8 -5.79 6.27 6.68
N ALA A 9 -6.34 5.87 5.54
CA ALA A 9 -6.70 4.47 5.29
C ALA A 9 -5.46 3.56 5.28
N LEU A 10 -4.37 4.01 4.65
CA LEU A 10 -3.08 3.33 4.68
C LEU A 10 -2.54 3.22 6.11
N ALA A 11 -2.57 4.33 6.87
CA ALA A 11 -2.13 4.36 8.26
C ALA A 11 -2.90 3.36 9.13
N LYS A 12 -4.23 3.36 9.05
CA LYS A 12 -5.10 2.43 9.78
C LYS A 12 -4.82 0.98 9.41
N TRP A 13 -4.59 0.70 8.14
CA TRP A 13 -4.30 -0.66 7.66
C TRP A 13 -3.00 -1.24 8.24
N VAL A 14 -1.98 -0.41 8.44
CA VAL A 14 -0.74 -0.84 9.11
C VAL A 14 -0.80 -0.79 10.64
N GLY A 15 -1.96 -0.44 11.21
CA GLY A 15 -2.20 -0.48 12.65
C GLY A 15 -1.93 0.84 13.38
N PHE A 16 -1.94 1.97 12.68
CA PHE A 16 -1.88 3.28 13.34
C PHE A 16 -3.26 3.62 13.87
N GLU A 17 -3.31 4.09 15.12
CA GLU A 17 -4.55 4.55 15.74
C GLU A 17 -4.55 6.07 15.86
N VAL A 18 -5.69 6.70 15.58
CA VAL A 18 -5.89 8.14 15.82
C VAL A 18 -6.29 8.32 17.28
N CYS A 19 -5.56 9.13 18.05
CA CYS A 19 -6.01 9.47 19.41
C CYS A 19 -6.96 10.67 19.36
N ASN A 20 -8.15 10.51 19.94
CA ASN A 20 -9.22 11.51 19.90
C ASN A 20 -9.03 12.57 21.01
N GLU A 21 -7.95 13.35 20.96
CA GLU A 21 -7.62 14.37 21.97
C GLU A 21 -7.60 15.82 21.42
N GLY A 22 -8.31 16.08 20.31
CA GLY A 22 -8.43 17.44 19.77
C GLY A 22 -7.18 17.97 19.06
N TYR A 23 -6.18 17.12 18.86
CA TYR A 23 -4.99 17.35 18.03
C TYR A 23 -4.79 16.15 17.10
N ASP A 24 -4.19 16.38 15.93
CA ASP A 24 -3.69 15.31 15.06
C ASP A 24 -2.60 14.55 15.84
N CYS A 25 -2.96 13.44 16.47
CA CYS A 25 -2.04 12.59 17.18
C CYS A 25 -2.36 11.13 16.89
N TRP A 26 -1.30 10.33 16.84
CA TRP A 26 -1.40 8.96 16.41
C TRP A 26 -0.48 8.05 17.22
N ILE A 27 -0.86 6.79 17.28
CA ILE A 27 -0.14 5.73 17.97
C ILE A 27 0.44 4.82 16.91
N GLU A 28 1.77 4.66 16.92
CA GLU A 28 2.46 3.66 16.10
C GLU A 28 1.97 2.25 16.46
N PRO A 29 2.06 1.28 15.54
CA PRO A 29 1.81 -0.13 15.83
C PRO A 29 2.71 -0.68 16.96
N THR A 30 3.83 0.00 17.25
CA THR A 30 4.73 -0.27 18.36
C THR A 30 4.35 0.46 19.66
N GLU A 31 3.11 0.92 19.77
CA GLU A 31 2.52 1.65 20.92
C GLU A 31 3.21 3.00 21.25
N ARG A 32 4.01 3.53 20.33
CA ARG A 32 4.66 4.83 20.51
C ARG A 32 3.71 5.93 20.08
N ARG A 33 3.37 6.82 21.01
CA ARG A 33 2.53 7.99 20.76
C ARG A 33 3.34 9.11 20.10
N HIS A 34 2.76 9.73 19.09
CA HIS A 34 3.31 10.90 18.41
C HIS A 34 2.27 12.01 18.31
N THR A 35 2.74 13.24 18.49
CA THR A 35 1.96 14.46 18.21
C THR A 35 2.32 14.95 16.82
N GLY A 36 1.32 15.14 15.94
CA GLY A 36 1.50 15.60 14.56
C GLY A 36 0.82 14.70 13.53
N TYR A 37 1.05 14.96 12.25
CA TYR A 37 0.48 14.17 11.15
C TYR A 37 1.05 12.75 11.11
N VAL A 38 0.23 11.80 10.68
CA VAL A 38 0.70 10.46 10.29
C VAL A 38 1.75 10.58 9.18
N PRO A 39 2.68 9.60 9.05
CA PRO A 39 3.65 9.57 7.95
C PRO A 39 2.94 9.70 6.59
N ASP A 40 3.62 10.34 5.65
CA ASP A 40 3.10 10.49 4.29
C ASP A 40 3.30 9.20 3.49
N PHE A 41 2.34 8.29 3.61
CA PHE A 41 2.32 7.04 2.89
C PHE A 41 1.96 7.21 1.41
N LEU A 42 1.41 8.35 0.99
CA LEU A 42 1.04 8.56 -0.41
C LEU A 42 2.25 8.98 -1.24
N HIS A 43 3.17 9.77 -0.68
CA HIS A 43 4.28 10.35 -1.43
C HIS A 43 5.68 9.94 -0.96
N SER A 44 5.83 9.21 0.16
CA SER A 44 7.15 8.79 0.67
C SER A 44 7.38 7.28 0.58
N LEU A 45 8.27 6.87 -0.33
CA LEU A 45 8.74 5.49 -0.38
C LEU A 45 9.42 5.05 0.93
N ASP A 46 10.08 5.96 1.65
CA ASP A 46 10.70 5.64 2.94
C ASP A 46 9.65 5.32 4.01
N ALA A 47 8.55 6.06 4.05
CA ALA A 47 7.43 5.76 4.93
C ALA A 47 6.79 4.41 4.55
N GLN A 48 6.63 4.14 3.25
CA GLN A 48 6.10 2.87 2.77
C GLN A 48 7.01 1.69 3.09
N ALA A 49 8.31 1.82 2.88
CA ALA A 49 9.31 0.79 3.16
C ALA A 49 9.37 0.46 4.65
N LYS A 50 9.22 1.46 5.51
CA LYS A 50 9.23 1.28 6.96
C LYS A 50 7.98 0.57 7.49
N TRP A 51 6.81 0.85 6.92
CA TRP A 51 5.54 0.45 7.54
C TRP A 51 4.64 -0.40 6.63
N LEU A 52 4.44 0.01 5.37
CA LEU A 52 3.52 -0.67 4.45
C LEU A 52 4.09 -2.00 3.94
N TRP A 53 5.31 -2.00 3.41
CA TRP A 53 5.88 -3.20 2.78
C TRP A 53 6.11 -4.35 3.76
N PRO A 54 6.55 -4.12 5.02
CA PRO A 54 6.64 -5.20 6.00
C PRO A 54 5.28 -5.84 6.30
N LYS A 55 4.22 -5.03 6.45
CA LYS A 55 2.86 -5.53 6.64
C LYS A 55 2.37 -6.30 5.42
N LEU A 56 2.57 -5.75 4.22
CA LEU A 56 2.23 -6.38 2.94
C LEU A 56 2.88 -7.77 2.79
N ASN A 57 4.20 -7.85 3.04
CA ASN A 57 4.95 -9.10 3.01
C ASN A 57 4.48 -10.08 4.09
N GLY A 58 4.18 -9.59 5.30
CA GLY A 58 3.61 -10.39 6.38
C GLY A 58 2.25 -10.99 6.03
N ASP A 59 1.45 -10.29 5.22
CA ASP A 59 0.17 -10.75 4.69
C ASP A 59 0.33 -11.60 3.40
N GLY A 60 1.57 -11.94 3.00
CA GLY A 60 1.89 -12.79 1.86
C GLY A 60 1.86 -12.10 0.50
N TRP A 61 1.76 -10.77 0.49
CA TRP A 61 1.74 -9.94 -0.71
C TRP A 61 3.10 -9.31 -0.98
N PHE A 62 3.40 -9.08 -2.26
CA PHE A 62 4.62 -8.43 -2.71
C PHE A 62 4.28 -7.32 -3.71
N VAL A 63 5.15 -6.31 -3.79
CA VAL A 63 4.99 -5.13 -4.66
C VAL A 63 6.11 -5.03 -5.70
N ASN A 64 5.74 -4.65 -6.93
CA ASN A 64 6.64 -4.42 -8.06
C ASN A 64 6.27 -3.07 -8.64
N LEU A 65 7.26 -2.22 -8.71
CA LEU A 65 7.17 -0.87 -9.23
C LEU A 65 7.91 -0.83 -10.56
N MET A 66 7.20 -0.44 -11.61
CA MET A 66 7.72 -0.31 -12.96
C MET A 66 7.47 1.10 -13.45
N GLN A 67 8.50 1.78 -13.93
CA GLN A 67 8.32 3.04 -14.63
C GLN A 67 7.87 2.78 -16.08
N SER A 68 7.02 3.64 -16.63
CA SER A 68 6.72 3.62 -18.06
C SER A 68 7.99 3.85 -18.87
N GLY A 69 8.05 3.31 -20.09
CA GLY A 69 9.25 3.40 -20.94
C GLY A 69 9.65 4.83 -21.32
N ASP A 70 8.69 5.76 -21.28
CA ASP A 70 8.87 7.19 -21.50
C ASP A 70 9.06 7.99 -20.18
N GLY A 71 9.02 7.33 -19.03
CA GLY A 71 9.23 7.94 -17.71
C GLY A 71 8.07 8.75 -17.14
N SER A 72 6.95 8.86 -17.86
CA SER A 72 5.84 9.76 -17.53
C SER A 72 4.97 9.29 -16.35
N TYR A 73 4.98 8.00 -16.01
CA TYR A 73 4.24 7.47 -14.87
C TYR A 73 4.84 6.18 -14.32
N TRP A 74 4.33 5.76 -13.17
CA TRP A 74 4.70 4.52 -12.50
C TRP A 74 3.53 3.56 -12.43
N LYS A 75 3.83 2.27 -12.52
CA LYS A 75 2.91 1.15 -12.38
C LYS A 75 3.27 0.35 -11.15
N SER A 76 2.27 0.04 -10.33
CA SER A 76 2.40 -0.89 -9.22
C SER A 76 1.56 -2.13 -9.48
N ARG A 77 2.17 -3.31 -9.32
CA ARG A 77 1.48 -4.60 -9.32
C ARG A 77 1.71 -5.29 -7.98
N LEU A 78 0.62 -5.82 -7.42
CA LEU A 78 0.66 -6.68 -6.24
C LEU A 78 0.47 -8.14 -6.63
N TRP A 79 1.20 -9.05 -5.99
CA TRP A 79 1.05 -10.49 -6.17
C TRP A 79 1.23 -11.27 -4.88
N THR A 80 0.65 -12.46 -4.84
CA THR A 80 0.98 -13.52 -3.89
C THR A 80 1.66 -14.67 -4.65
N PRO A 81 2.68 -15.33 -4.08
CA PRO A 81 3.23 -16.53 -4.67
C PRO A 81 2.20 -17.67 -4.54
N TYR A 82 1.85 -18.30 -5.67
CA TYR A 82 0.91 -19.44 -5.66
C TYR A 82 1.56 -20.64 -4.95
N SER A 83 0.91 -21.19 -3.94
CA SER A 83 1.43 -22.29 -3.10
C SER A 83 1.23 -23.67 -3.74
N GLY A 84 1.62 -23.82 -5.01
CA GLY A 84 1.46 -25.06 -5.75
C GLY A 84 2.41 -25.16 -6.92
N THR A 85 3.48 -25.94 -6.73
CA THR A 85 4.55 -26.31 -7.68
C THR A 85 5.70 -25.31 -7.87
N SER A 86 6.91 -25.87 -7.84
CA SER A 86 8.21 -25.24 -7.62
C SER A 86 8.76 -24.36 -8.76
N LYS A 87 7.90 -23.63 -9.46
CA LYS A 87 8.30 -22.54 -10.35
C LYS A 87 7.27 -21.43 -10.25
N ILE A 88 7.67 -20.29 -9.65
CA ILE A 88 6.94 -19.03 -9.79
C ILE A 88 7.09 -18.62 -11.27
N THR A 89 6.14 -19.00 -12.12
CA THR A 89 5.92 -18.31 -13.38
C THR A 89 5.02 -17.11 -13.08
N LEU A 90 5.37 -15.93 -13.61
CA LEU A 90 4.58 -14.67 -13.49
C LEU A 90 3.14 -14.80 -14.01
N GLU A 91 2.80 -15.94 -14.61
CA GLU A 91 1.61 -16.23 -15.38
C GLU A 91 0.45 -16.82 -14.54
N ASN A 92 0.73 -17.31 -13.32
CA ASN A 92 -0.28 -17.86 -12.39
C ASN A 92 -0.39 -17.04 -11.10
N ILE A 93 -0.37 -15.72 -11.26
CA ILE A 93 -0.57 -14.76 -10.18
C ILE A 93 -2.06 -14.40 -10.15
N ALA A 94 -2.70 -14.41 -8.97
CA ALA A 94 -3.93 -13.66 -8.75
C ALA A 94 -3.58 -12.16 -8.83
N ALA A 95 -3.37 -11.66 -10.05
CA ALA A 95 -2.85 -10.33 -10.29
C ALA A 95 -3.97 -9.35 -10.03
N LYS A 96 -3.86 -8.60 -8.93
CA LYS A 96 -4.70 -7.42 -8.73
C LYS A 96 -4.41 -6.41 -9.85
N PRO A 97 -5.39 -5.56 -10.21
CA PRO A 97 -5.23 -4.56 -11.25
C PRO A 97 -3.97 -3.73 -11.01
N VAL A 98 -3.24 -3.46 -12.09
CA VAL A 98 -2.09 -2.56 -12.06
C VAL A 98 -2.60 -1.15 -11.75
N ARG A 99 -1.98 -0.47 -10.80
CA ARG A 99 -2.32 0.92 -10.45
C ARG A 99 -1.25 1.86 -10.95
N ASP A 100 -1.69 2.91 -11.64
CA ASP A 100 -0.83 3.97 -12.14
C ASP A 100 -0.70 5.07 -11.07
N GLY A 101 0.45 5.75 -11.04
CA GLY A 101 0.70 6.94 -10.22
C GLY A 101 1.71 7.86 -10.90
N ALA A 102 1.69 9.15 -10.58
CA ALA A 102 2.70 10.08 -11.11
C ALA A 102 4.06 9.78 -10.48
N THR A 103 4.07 9.26 -9.24
CA THR A 103 5.26 8.76 -8.57
C THR A 103 5.16 7.26 -8.24
N ALA A 104 6.31 6.65 -7.98
CA ALA A 104 6.40 5.26 -7.51
C ALA A 104 5.64 5.06 -6.19
N ALA A 105 5.71 6.06 -5.29
CA ALA A 105 5.01 6.04 -4.02
C ALA A 105 3.50 6.05 -4.23
N GLU A 106 2.99 6.95 -5.07
CA GLU A 106 1.55 7.02 -5.38
C GLU A 106 1.05 5.72 -6.01
N ALA A 107 1.77 5.18 -6.99
CA ALA A 107 1.40 3.91 -7.62
C ALA A 107 1.35 2.77 -6.58
N CYS A 108 2.34 2.71 -5.67
CA CYS A 108 2.36 1.73 -4.59
C CYS A 108 1.17 1.89 -3.64
N ALA A 109 0.91 3.12 -3.21
CA ALA A 109 -0.16 3.46 -2.29
C ALA A 109 -1.54 3.09 -2.87
N GLU A 110 -1.79 3.44 -4.14
CA GLU A 110 -3.03 3.11 -4.84
C GLU A 110 -3.23 1.60 -4.96
N ALA A 111 -2.15 0.84 -5.22
CA ALA A 111 -2.24 -0.62 -5.27
C ALA A 111 -2.64 -1.21 -3.91
N ILE A 112 -2.03 -0.73 -2.82
CA ILE A 112 -2.35 -1.18 -1.46
C ILE A 112 -3.76 -0.76 -1.06
N LEU A 113 -4.19 0.47 -1.37
CA LEU A 113 -5.56 0.93 -1.16
C LEU A 113 -6.58 0.05 -1.86
N SER A 114 -6.26 -0.46 -3.05
CA SER A 114 -7.12 -1.42 -3.75
C SER A 114 -7.20 -2.80 -3.09
N LEU A 115 -6.22 -3.17 -2.27
CA LEU A 115 -6.32 -4.34 -1.37
C LEU A 115 -7.21 -4.03 -0.16
N ILE A 116 -6.99 -2.87 0.48
CA ILE A 116 -7.73 -2.44 1.68
C ILE A 116 -9.22 -2.31 1.37
N GLY A 117 -9.56 -1.70 0.24
CA GLY A 117 -10.94 -1.51 -0.21
C GLY A 117 -11.56 -2.72 -0.92
N GLY A 118 -10.89 -3.86 -0.99
CA GLY A 118 -11.35 -5.00 -1.77
C GLY A 118 -12.68 -5.58 -1.29
N ASN A 119 -13.76 -5.38 -2.05
CA ASN A 119 -14.86 -6.36 -2.19
C ASN A 119 -15.88 -6.07 -3.31
N ASP A 120 -15.67 -5.08 -4.19
CA ASP A 120 -16.52 -4.93 -5.37
C ASP A 120 -15.67 -4.91 -6.65
N GLU A 121 -16.19 -5.57 -7.67
CA GLU A 121 -15.76 -5.65 -9.06
C GLU A 121 -14.92 -6.88 -9.49
N THR A 122 -15.71 -7.86 -9.97
CA THR A 122 -15.49 -8.69 -11.17
C THR A 122 -14.76 -10.02 -11.03
N VAL A 123 -15.52 -11.04 -10.59
CA VAL A 123 -15.49 -12.35 -11.24
C VAL A 123 -16.58 -12.30 -12.31
N VAL A 124 -16.19 -12.23 -13.58
CA VAL A 124 -17.02 -12.62 -14.74
C VAL A 124 -16.47 -13.95 -15.22
#